data_AF-Q9S3A0-F1
#
_entry.id   AF-Q9S3A0-F1
#
_cell.length_a   1.000
_cell.length_b   1.000
_cell.length_c   1.000
_cell.angle_alpha   90.00
_cell.angle_beta   90.00
_cell.angle_gamma   90.00
#
_symmetry.space_group_name_H-M   'P 1'
#
loop_
_entity.id
_entity.type
_entity.pdbx_description
1 polymer ?
#
loop_
_entity_poly.entity_id
_entity_poly.type
_entity_poly.pdbx_seq_one_letter_code
_entity_poly.pdbx_strand_id
1 'polypeptide(L)'
;MKKNLRIVSVAAAALLAVAPVAATAMPVNAATTINADSAINANTNAKYDVDVTPSISAIAAVAKSDTMPAIPGSLTGSISASYNGKSYTANLPKDSGNATITDSNNNTVKPAELEADKAYTVTVPDVSFNFGSENAGKEITIGSANPNVTFTEKTGDQPASTVKVTLDQDGVAKLSSVQIKNVYAIDTTYNSNVNFYDVTTGATVTTGAVSIDADNQGQLNITSVVAAINSKYFAAQYDKKQLTNVTFDTETAVKDALKAQKIEVSSVGYFKAPHTFTVNVKATSNKNGKSATLPVTVTVPNVADPVVPSQSKTIMHNAYFYDKDAKRVGTDKVTRYNTVTVAMNTTKLANGISYYEVIENGKATGKYINADNIDGTKRTLKHNAYVYKTSKKRANKVVLKKGTEVTTYGGSYKFKNGQRYYKIGANTEKTYVKVANFE
;
A
#
# COMPACT_ATOMS: atom_id res chain seq x y z
N MET A 1 7.70 28.34 75.04
CA MET A 1 7.91 29.77 74.74
C MET A 1 8.14 29.94 73.24
N LYS A 2 7.37 30.84 72.61
CA LYS A 2 7.67 31.61 71.37
C LYS A 2 7.92 30.82 70.07
N LYS A 3 7.44 31.23 68.89
CA LYS A 3 6.46 32.23 68.43
C LYS A 3 6.34 32.01 66.93
N ASN A 4 5.14 32.20 66.40
CA ASN A 4 4.77 32.26 64.99
C ASN A 4 5.55 33.31 64.17
N LEU A 5 5.69 33.07 62.86
CA LEU A 5 5.58 34.03 61.74
C LEU A 5 5.37 33.22 60.44
N ARG A 6 4.16 33.17 59.88
CA ARG A 6 3.47 34.12 58.97
C ARG A 6 3.75 33.86 57.47
N ILE A 7 2.70 33.33 56.82
CA ILE A 7 2.04 33.74 55.57
C ILE A 7 2.93 33.95 54.33
N VAL A 8 2.66 33.18 53.25
CA VAL A 8 2.24 33.75 51.95
C VAL A 8 1.25 32.80 51.26
N SER A 9 0.06 33.33 51.00
CA SER A 9 -0.99 32.82 50.13
C SER A 9 -0.61 32.90 48.65
N VAL A 10 -0.95 31.89 47.85
CA VAL A 10 -1.36 32.13 46.46
C VAL A 10 -2.46 31.15 46.09
N ALA A 11 -3.69 31.65 46.03
CA ALA A 11 -4.80 30.98 45.38
C ALA A 11 -4.51 30.97 43.87
N ALA A 12 -4.34 29.79 43.28
CA ALA A 12 -4.38 29.65 41.83
C ALA A 12 -5.86 29.62 41.43
N ALA A 13 -6.36 30.78 40.99
CA ALA A 13 -7.64 30.90 40.32
C ALA A 13 -7.63 30.02 39.05
N ALA A 14 -8.43 28.97 39.04
CA ALA A 14 -8.77 28.26 37.81
C ALA A 14 -9.68 29.20 36.99
N LEU A 15 -9.11 29.82 35.96
CA LEU A 15 -9.83 30.62 34.98
C LEU A 15 -10.77 29.68 34.21
N LEU A 16 -12.07 29.69 34.55
CA LEU A 16 -13.12 29.15 33.68
C LEU A 16 -13.20 30.04 32.44
N ALA A 17 -12.42 29.70 31.42
CA ALA A 17 -12.66 30.22 30.08
C ALA A 17 -13.95 29.56 29.55
N VAL A 18 -15.06 30.30 29.63
CA VAL A 18 -16.26 30.01 28.83
C VAL A 18 -15.87 30.26 27.38
N ALA A 19 -15.56 29.17 26.67
CA ALA A 19 -15.37 29.22 25.22
C ALA A 19 -16.69 29.66 24.57
N PRO A 20 -16.67 30.58 23.58
CA PRO A 20 -17.87 30.88 22.81
C PRO A 20 -18.36 29.60 22.14
N VAL A 21 -19.65 29.30 22.33
CA VAL A 21 -20.36 28.30 21.54
C VAL A 21 -20.35 28.82 20.11
N ALA A 22 -19.33 28.40 19.35
CA ALA A 22 -19.35 28.52 17.91
C ALA A 22 -20.57 27.73 17.44
N ALA A 23 -21.57 28.43 16.90
CA ALA A 23 -22.58 27.80 16.08
C ALA A 23 -21.82 27.00 15.02
N THR A 24 -21.81 25.68 15.17
CA THR A 24 -21.28 24.79 14.16
C THR A 24 -22.17 24.98 12.95
N ALA A 25 -21.74 25.81 12.01
CA ALA A 25 -22.25 25.77 10.65
C ALA A 25 -22.17 24.30 10.24
N MET A 26 -23.34 23.67 10.08
CA MET A 26 -23.42 22.33 9.54
C MET A 26 -22.63 22.36 8.23
N PRO A 27 -21.70 21.43 7.98
CA PRO A 27 -21.10 21.34 6.67
C PRO A 27 -22.26 21.15 5.68
N VAL A 28 -22.45 22.14 4.83
CA VAL A 28 -23.18 21.94 3.57
C VAL A 28 -22.43 20.81 2.89
N ASN A 29 -23.07 19.65 2.80
CA ASN A 29 -22.59 18.54 2.00
C ASN A 29 -22.47 19.04 0.56
N ALA A 30 -21.30 19.56 0.21
CA ALA A 30 -20.84 19.60 -1.16
C ALA A 30 -21.03 18.18 -1.70
N ALA A 31 -21.68 18.07 -2.86
CA ALA A 31 -21.94 16.81 -3.53
C ALA A 31 -20.71 15.90 -3.39
N THR A 32 -20.86 14.80 -2.66
CA THR A 32 -19.82 13.79 -2.56
C THR A 32 -19.65 13.23 -3.95
N THR A 33 -18.66 13.73 -4.69
CA THR A 33 -18.12 13.04 -5.85
C THR A 33 -17.65 11.68 -5.35
N ILE A 34 -18.37 10.62 -5.70
CA ILE A 34 -17.88 9.27 -5.50
C ILE A 34 -16.71 9.11 -6.47
N ASN A 35 -15.51 8.97 -5.89
CA ASN A 35 -14.26 8.80 -6.61
C ASN A 35 -14.38 7.64 -7.61
N ALA A 36 -14.42 7.97 -8.90
CA ALA A 36 -13.69 7.18 -9.88
C ALA A 36 -12.21 7.48 -9.62
N ASP A 37 -11.51 6.52 -9.01
CA ASP A 37 -10.07 6.64 -8.77
C ASP A 37 -9.39 7.07 -10.07
N SER A 38 -8.69 8.20 -9.99
CA SER A 38 -7.81 8.68 -11.04
C SER A 38 -6.62 7.73 -11.14
N ALA A 39 -6.67 6.78 -12.05
CA ALA A 39 -5.48 6.04 -12.46
C ALA A 39 -5.09 6.49 -13.86
N ILE A 40 -4.00 7.26 -13.94
CA ILE A 40 -3.21 7.39 -15.18
C ILE A 40 -2.59 6.02 -15.41
N ASN A 41 -3.28 5.16 -16.15
CA ASN A 41 -2.72 3.88 -16.60
C ASN A 41 -2.24 4.04 -18.03
N ALA A 42 -0.93 3.98 -18.24
CA ALA A 42 -0.43 3.50 -19.52
C ALA A 42 -1.05 2.11 -19.72
N ASN A 43 -1.89 1.96 -20.76
CA ASN A 43 -2.51 0.69 -21.04
C ASN A 43 -1.41 -0.33 -21.41
N THR A 44 -1.06 -1.18 -20.45
CA THR A 44 -0.13 -2.31 -20.61
C THR A 44 -0.90 -3.62 -20.83
N ASN A 45 -2.22 -3.52 -21.04
CA ASN A 45 -3.09 -4.66 -21.28
C ASN A 45 -3.03 -5.04 -22.77
N ALA A 46 -2.53 -6.23 -23.09
CA ALA A 46 -2.47 -6.74 -24.47
C ALA A 46 -3.85 -6.98 -25.13
N LYS A 47 -4.96 -6.69 -24.43
CA LYS A 47 -6.33 -6.97 -24.87
C LYS A 47 -6.93 -5.88 -25.78
N TYR A 48 -6.49 -4.64 -25.65
CA TYR A 48 -7.00 -3.49 -26.43
C TYR A 48 -6.00 -2.33 -26.38
N ASP A 49 -6.04 -1.45 -27.37
CA ASP A 49 -5.12 -0.31 -27.49
C ASP A 49 -5.58 0.90 -26.64
N VAL A 50 -6.90 1.11 -26.57
CA VAL A 50 -7.53 2.24 -25.87
C VAL A 50 -8.33 1.75 -24.68
N ASP A 51 -8.09 2.32 -23.50
CA ASP A 51 -8.85 2.06 -22.28
C ASP A 51 -9.88 3.17 -22.01
N VAL A 52 -11.16 2.89 -22.26
CA VAL A 52 -12.25 3.83 -21.99
C VAL A 52 -12.69 3.70 -20.54
N THR A 53 -12.69 4.84 -19.83
CA THR A 53 -13.04 4.96 -18.42
C THR A 53 -14.18 5.96 -18.25
N PRO A 54 -15.44 5.49 -18.22
CA PRO A 54 -16.58 6.31 -17.84
C PRO A 54 -16.53 6.65 -16.34
N SER A 55 -16.91 7.89 -16.00
CA SER A 55 -17.14 8.35 -14.63
C SER A 55 -18.56 8.87 -14.56
N ILE A 56 -19.48 8.04 -14.06
CA ILE A 56 -20.92 8.32 -14.02
C ILE A 56 -21.37 8.40 -12.56
N SER A 57 -22.10 9.44 -12.22
CA SER A 57 -22.75 9.65 -10.92
C SER A 57 -24.26 9.71 -11.11
N ALA A 58 -24.96 8.79 -10.46
CA ALA A 58 -26.43 8.75 -10.44
C ALA A 58 -26.91 9.02 -9.01
N ILE A 59 -27.85 9.96 -8.86
CA ILE A 59 -28.51 10.30 -7.60
C ILE A 59 -29.96 9.88 -7.70
N ALA A 60 -30.44 9.15 -6.69
CA ALA A 60 -31.82 8.72 -6.59
C ALA A 60 -32.74 9.87 -6.19
N ALA A 61 -33.97 9.84 -6.69
CA ALA A 61 -35.03 10.71 -6.24
C ALA A 61 -35.42 10.35 -4.80
N VAL A 62 -35.64 11.38 -3.99
CA VAL A 62 -36.12 11.23 -2.61
C VAL A 62 -37.47 11.92 -2.49
N ALA A 63 -38.47 11.16 -2.04
CA ALA A 63 -39.82 11.67 -1.83
C ALA A 63 -39.83 12.76 -0.76
N LYS A 64 -40.77 13.70 -0.89
CA LYS A 64 -41.02 14.71 0.14
C LYS A 64 -41.38 14.02 1.47
N SER A 65 -40.85 14.55 2.57
CA SER A 65 -41.25 14.20 3.93
C SER A 65 -41.66 15.47 4.70
N ASP A 66 -42.13 15.30 5.93
CA ASP A 66 -42.49 16.42 6.81
C ASP A 66 -41.30 17.33 7.12
N THR A 67 -40.08 16.80 7.06
CA THR A 67 -38.84 17.50 7.43
C THR A 67 -37.91 17.78 6.24
N MET A 68 -38.27 17.37 5.01
CA MET A 68 -37.39 17.50 3.84
C MET A 68 -38.19 17.64 2.53
N PRO A 69 -37.86 18.63 1.67
CA PRO A 69 -38.47 18.74 0.34
C PRO A 69 -38.09 17.53 -0.53
N ALA A 70 -38.87 17.30 -1.60
CA ALA A 70 -38.51 16.30 -2.59
C ALA A 70 -37.18 16.67 -3.26
N ILE A 71 -36.31 15.68 -3.44
CA ILE A 71 -35.05 15.82 -4.17
C ILE A 71 -35.24 15.05 -5.48
N PRO A 72 -35.20 15.71 -6.66
CA PRO A 72 -35.26 14.99 -7.92
C PRO A 72 -33.96 14.19 -8.12
N GLY A 73 -34.08 13.01 -8.72
CA GLY A 73 -32.91 12.24 -9.14
C GLY A 73 -32.12 12.98 -10.22
N SER A 74 -30.87 12.58 -10.43
CA SER A 74 -30.02 13.15 -11.48
C SER A 74 -28.99 12.16 -11.98
N LEU A 75 -28.52 12.36 -13.21
CA LEU A 75 -27.41 11.64 -13.81
C LEU A 75 -26.40 12.67 -14.31
N THR A 76 -25.16 12.56 -13.88
CA THR A 76 -24.03 13.38 -14.35
C THR A 76 -22.83 12.50 -14.61
N GLY A 77 -21.87 12.98 -15.40
CA GLY A 77 -20.64 12.24 -15.62
C GLY A 77 -19.85 12.70 -16.83
N SER A 78 -18.79 11.95 -17.11
CA SER A 78 -17.94 12.11 -18.28
C SER A 78 -17.47 10.75 -18.78
N ILE A 79 -17.05 10.70 -20.04
CA ILE A 79 -16.36 9.55 -20.60
C ILE A 79 -14.96 10.02 -21.01
N SER A 80 -13.95 9.27 -20.59
CA SER A 80 -12.55 9.51 -20.96
C SER A 80 -11.93 8.24 -21.55
N ALA A 81 -10.83 8.39 -22.25
CA ALA A 81 -10.06 7.30 -22.81
C ALA A 81 -8.56 7.53 -22.61
N SER A 82 -7.82 6.46 -22.30
CA SER A 82 -6.35 6.50 -22.32
C SER A 82 -5.81 5.79 -23.57
N TYR A 83 -4.89 6.47 -24.26
CA TYR A 83 -4.19 5.94 -25.43
C TYR A 83 -2.76 6.48 -25.47
N ASN A 84 -1.77 5.60 -25.66
CA ASN A 84 -0.34 5.95 -25.68
C ASN A 84 0.13 6.83 -24.49
N GLY A 85 -0.41 6.56 -23.29
CA GLY A 85 -0.07 7.29 -22.06
C GLY A 85 -0.68 8.70 -21.96
N LYS A 86 -1.52 9.11 -22.92
CA LYS A 86 -2.30 10.35 -22.88
C LYS A 86 -3.75 10.05 -22.50
N SER A 87 -4.46 11.07 -22.01
CA SER A 87 -5.89 11.02 -21.70
C SER A 87 -6.67 11.93 -22.65
N TYR A 88 -7.84 11.46 -23.07
CA TYR A 88 -8.71 12.09 -24.04
C TYR A 88 -10.14 12.09 -23.51
N THR A 89 -10.81 13.24 -23.55
CA THR A 89 -12.24 13.33 -23.21
C THR A 89 -13.08 12.98 -24.43
N ALA A 90 -14.18 12.28 -24.22
CA ALA A 90 -15.15 12.02 -25.26
C ALA A 90 -15.76 13.32 -25.80
N ASN A 91 -15.84 13.43 -27.12
CA ASN A 91 -16.62 14.44 -27.81
C ASN A 91 -18.05 13.90 -28.02
N LEU A 92 -19.03 14.69 -27.59
CA LEU A 92 -20.45 14.40 -27.74
C LEU A 92 -21.09 15.47 -28.64
N PRO A 93 -21.69 15.10 -29.79
CA PRO A 93 -22.24 16.08 -30.73
C PRO A 93 -23.54 16.71 -30.18
N LYS A 94 -23.41 17.92 -29.62
CA LYS A 94 -24.47 18.82 -29.08
C LYS A 94 -25.08 18.38 -27.73
N ASP A 95 -25.53 19.37 -26.95
CA ASP A 95 -25.96 19.27 -25.54
C ASP A 95 -26.62 17.92 -25.23
N SER A 96 -25.85 17.06 -24.55
CA SER A 96 -26.06 15.63 -24.40
C SER A 96 -27.21 15.24 -23.45
N GLY A 97 -28.38 15.86 -23.62
CA GLY A 97 -29.64 15.29 -23.18
C GLY A 97 -30.11 14.30 -24.26
N ASN A 98 -30.02 12.99 -24.10
CA ASN A 98 -30.01 12.22 -22.88
C ASN A 98 -29.24 10.95 -23.19
N ALA A 99 -28.20 10.66 -22.44
CA ALA A 99 -27.85 9.26 -22.24
C ALA A 99 -29.17 8.51 -21.93
N THR A 100 -29.45 7.43 -22.65
CA THR A 100 -30.65 6.66 -22.37
C THR A 100 -30.38 5.81 -21.14
N ILE A 101 -31.26 5.93 -20.15
CA ILE A 101 -31.19 5.13 -18.94
C ILE A 101 -32.27 4.08 -19.05
N THR A 102 -31.90 2.81 -18.90
CA THR A 102 -32.87 1.72 -18.85
C THR A 102 -32.76 0.93 -17.55
N ASP A 103 -33.91 0.46 -17.06
CA ASP A 103 -33.96 -0.50 -15.96
C ASP A 103 -33.58 -1.92 -16.43
N SER A 104 -33.65 -2.91 -15.52
CA SER A 104 -33.37 -4.31 -15.81
C SER A 104 -34.36 -4.97 -16.78
N ASN A 105 -35.53 -4.35 -17.00
CA ASN A 105 -36.55 -4.79 -17.96
C ASN A 105 -36.45 -4.04 -19.29
N ASN A 106 -35.38 -3.25 -19.50
CA ASN A 106 -35.16 -2.39 -20.65
C ASN A 106 -36.18 -1.25 -20.82
N ASN A 107 -36.89 -0.84 -19.76
CA ASN A 107 -37.75 0.34 -19.81
C ASN A 107 -36.91 1.60 -19.65
N THR A 108 -37.18 2.62 -20.48
CA THR A 108 -36.52 3.93 -20.34
C THR A 108 -36.98 4.63 -19.04
N VAL A 109 -36.01 5.06 -18.24
CA VAL A 109 -36.22 5.77 -16.97
C VAL A 109 -35.66 7.19 -17.09
N LYS A 110 -36.40 8.19 -16.59
CA LYS A 110 -35.87 9.56 -16.56
C LYS A 110 -34.89 9.74 -15.40
N PRO A 111 -33.87 10.61 -15.53
CA PRO A 111 -32.96 10.90 -14.41
C PRO A 111 -33.68 11.32 -13.11
N ALA A 112 -34.76 12.11 -13.22
CA ALA A 112 -35.54 12.57 -12.08
C ALA A 112 -36.32 11.46 -11.34
N GLU A 113 -36.44 10.28 -11.94
CA GLU A 113 -37.22 9.13 -11.47
C GLU A 113 -36.33 7.96 -11.00
N LEU A 114 -35.00 8.16 -10.95
CA LEU A 114 -34.06 7.13 -10.48
C LEU A 114 -34.35 6.74 -9.04
N GLU A 115 -34.25 5.46 -8.73
CA GLU A 115 -34.49 4.91 -7.40
C GLU A 115 -33.20 4.32 -6.84
N ALA A 116 -33.04 4.43 -5.52
CA ALA A 116 -31.87 3.90 -4.85
C ALA A 116 -31.86 2.36 -4.89
N ASP A 117 -30.65 1.78 -4.88
CA ASP A 117 -30.46 0.32 -4.87
C ASP A 117 -31.00 -0.40 -6.13
N LYS A 118 -31.30 0.34 -7.21
CA LYS A 118 -31.61 -0.23 -8.52
C LYS A 118 -30.44 -0.10 -9.48
N ALA A 119 -30.17 -1.17 -10.21
CA ALA A 119 -29.18 -1.18 -11.28
C ALA A 119 -29.79 -0.62 -12.56
N TYR A 120 -29.08 0.31 -13.19
CA TYR A 120 -29.45 0.90 -14.46
C TYR A 120 -28.37 0.63 -15.51
N THR A 121 -28.79 0.65 -16.77
CA THR A 121 -27.90 0.70 -17.92
C THR A 121 -27.95 2.09 -18.51
N VAL A 122 -26.81 2.76 -18.59
CA VAL A 122 -26.65 4.09 -19.19
C VAL A 122 -26.01 3.93 -20.56
N THR A 123 -26.70 4.36 -21.61
CA THR A 123 -26.17 4.32 -22.98
C THR A 123 -25.95 5.75 -23.48
N VAL A 124 -24.71 6.09 -23.76
CA VAL A 124 -24.32 7.39 -24.31
C VAL A 124 -24.14 7.22 -25.83
N PRO A 125 -24.99 7.87 -26.66
CA PRO A 125 -24.89 7.77 -28.11
C PRO A 125 -23.76 8.64 -28.67
N ASP A 126 -23.35 8.33 -29.90
CA ASP A 126 -22.49 9.16 -30.76
C ASP A 126 -21.18 9.61 -30.09
N VAL A 127 -20.55 8.70 -29.33
CA VAL A 127 -19.31 8.96 -28.61
C VAL A 127 -18.14 8.96 -29.60
N SER A 128 -17.30 9.99 -29.54
CA SER A 128 -16.06 10.02 -30.32
C SER A 128 -14.86 10.45 -29.49
N PHE A 129 -13.67 10.01 -29.89
CA PHE A 129 -12.40 10.40 -29.28
C PHE A 129 -11.46 10.88 -30.37
N ASN A 130 -10.87 12.07 -30.20
CA ASN A 130 -9.87 12.58 -31.13
C ASN A 130 -8.47 12.27 -30.58
N PHE A 131 -7.78 11.31 -31.19
CA PHE A 131 -6.43 10.91 -30.80
C PHE A 131 -5.31 11.67 -31.51
N GLY A 132 -5.66 12.68 -32.32
CA GLY A 132 -4.74 13.51 -33.09
C GLY A 132 -4.44 12.93 -34.48
N SER A 133 -4.29 13.81 -35.47
CA SER A 133 -4.09 13.47 -36.88
C SER A 133 -2.80 12.67 -37.14
N GLU A 134 -1.84 12.67 -36.20
CA GLU A 134 -0.68 11.76 -36.23
C GLU A 134 -1.05 10.28 -36.17
N ASN A 135 -2.29 9.96 -35.79
CA ASN A 135 -2.84 8.61 -35.74
C ASN A 135 -3.81 8.30 -36.89
N ALA A 136 -3.94 9.19 -37.87
CA ALA A 136 -4.87 9.02 -38.99
C ALA A 136 -4.71 7.66 -39.71
N GLY A 137 -5.84 7.02 -40.04
CA GLY A 137 -5.89 5.75 -40.77
C GLY A 137 -5.45 4.52 -40.00
N LYS A 138 -5.01 4.63 -38.73
CA LYS A 138 -4.68 3.47 -37.91
C LYS A 138 -5.95 2.73 -37.48
N GLU A 139 -5.91 1.40 -37.49
CA GLU A 139 -6.90 0.57 -36.81
C GLU A 139 -6.49 0.45 -35.34
N ILE A 140 -7.41 0.75 -34.44
CA ILE A 140 -7.23 0.60 -32.99
C ILE A 140 -8.36 -0.25 -32.41
N THR A 141 -8.05 -0.97 -31.34
CA THR A 141 -9.02 -1.71 -30.54
C THR A 141 -9.39 -0.91 -29.30
N ILE A 142 -10.66 -0.58 -29.15
CA ILE A 142 -11.23 0.13 -27.99
C ILE A 142 -11.81 -0.89 -27.02
N GLY A 143 -11.48 -0.76 -25.73
CA GLY A 143 -12.00 -1.59 -24.65
C GLY A 143 -12.12 -0.81 -23.34
N SER A 144 -12.41 -1.52 -22.24
CA SER A 144 -12.40 -0.96 -20.89
C SER A 144 -11.90 -1.99 -19.89
N ALA A 145 -11.17 -1.52 -18.87
CA ALA A 145 -10.86 -2.32 -17.69
C ALA A 145 -12.12 -2.63 -16.85
N ASN A 146 -13.17 -1.80 -16.97
CA ASN A 146 -14.45 -2.05 -16.32
C ASN A 146 -15.28 -3.05 -17.15
N PRO A 147 -15.56 -4.27 -16.63
CA PRO A 147 -16.28 -5.31 -17.37
C PRO A 147 -17.75 -4.96 -17.64
N ASN A 148 -18.30 -3.93 -16.99
CA ASN A 148 -19.67 -3.47 -17.21
C ASN A 148 -19.78 -2.48 -18.38
N VAL A 149 -18.66 -2.12 -19.03
CA VAL A 149 -18.64 -1.20 -20.18
C VAL A 149 -18.60 -2.01 -21.48
N THR A 150 -19.52 -1.68 -22.38
CA THR A 150 -19.60 -2.25 -23.73
C THR A 150 -19.74 -1.16 -24.77
N PHE A 151 -19.35 -1.46 -26.00
CA PHE A 151 -19.24 -0.51 -27.10
C PHE A 151 -20.03 -1.01 -28.30
N THR A 152 -20.61 -0.08 -29.04
CA THR A 152 -21.27 -0.33 -30.32
C THR A 152 -20.54 0.49 -31.37
N GLU A 153 -19.92 -0.15 -32.37
CA GLU A 153 -19.17 0.53 -33.41
C GLU A 153 -20.13 1.29 -34.33
N LYS A 154 -21.07 0.59 -34.98
CA LYS A 154 -22.04 1.16 -35.92
C LYS A 154 -23.47 0.93 -35.46
N THR A 155 -24.37 1.80 -35.90
CA THR A 155 -25.81 1.69 -35.59
C THR A 155 -26.35 0.34 -36.08
N GLY A 156 -26.93 -0.44 -35.17
CA GLY A 156 -27.48 -1.77 -35.45
C GLY A 156 -26.57 -2.93 -35.02
N ASP A 157 -25.30 -2.66 -34.68
CA ASP A 157 -24.41 -3.67 -34.12
C ASP A 157 -24.83 -4.06 -32.70
N GLN A 158 -24.46 -5.27 -32.28
CA GLN A 158 -24.63 -5.70 -30.89
C GLN A 158 -23.50 -5.13 -30.02
N PRO A 159 -23.79 -4.68 -28.79
CA PRO A 159 -22.77 -4.21 -27.87
C PRO A 159 -21.72 -5.27 -27.57
N ALA A 160 -20.44 -4.92 -27.66
CA ALA A 160 -19.31 -5.81 -27.42
C ALA A 160 -18.35 -5.25 -26.36
N SER A 161 -17.61 -6.11 -25.66
CA SER A 161 -16.61 -5.68 -24.67
C SER A 161 -15.41 -4.96 -25.29
N THR A 162 -15.19 -5.17 -26.58
CA THR A 162 -14.15 -4.51 -27.37
C THR A 162 -14.66 -4.30 -28.80
N VAL A 163 -14.28 -3.19 -29.42
CA VAL A 163 -14.58 -2.90 -30.84
C VAL A 163 -13.32 -2.41 -31.54
N LYS A 164 -13.18 -2.76 -32.82
CA LYS A 164 -12.11 -2.23 -33.67
C LYS A 164 -12.63 -1.03 -34.45
N VAL A 165 -11.84 0.03 -34.51
CA VAL A 165 -12.20 1.28 -35.17
C VAL A 165 -11.02 1.78 -35.98
N THR A 166 -11.26 2.16 -37.24
CA THR A 166 -10.28 2.88 -38.06
C THR A 166 -10.41 4.36 -37.81
N LEU A 167 -9.31 5.01 -37.44
CA LEU A 167 -9.26 6.45 -37.19
C LEU A 167 -9.40 7.23 -38.50
N ASP A 168 -10.21 8.29 -38.49
CA ASP A 168 -10.36 9.17 -39.66
C ASP A 168 -9.11 10.06 -39.89
N GLN A 169 -9.18 10.96 -40.88
CA GLN A 169 -8.05 11.81 -41.27
C GLN A 169 -7.56 12.74 -40.14
N ASP A 170 -8.44 13.05 -39.17
CA ASP A 170 -8.12 13.87 -38.01
C ASP A 170 -7.71 13.01 -36.80
N GLY A 171 -7.65 11.69 -36.96
CA GLY A 171 -7.36 10.75 -35.87
C GLY A 171 -8.55 10.47 -34.96
N VAL A 172 -9.78 10.70 -35.43
CA VAL A 172 -11.00 10.53 -34.62
C VAL A 172 -11.52 9.10 -34.73
N ALA A 173 -11.73 8.47 -33.57
CA ALA A 173 -12.53 7.25 -33.45
C ALA A 173 -13.99 7.64 -33.19
N LYS A 174 -14.92 7.06 -33.94
CA LYS A 174 -16.38 7.27 -33.76
C LYS A 174 -17.04 5.96 -33.36
N LEU A 175 -17.92 6.03 -32.37
CA LEU A 175 -18.72 4.93 -31.87
C LEU A 175 -20.19 5.33 -31.92
N SER A 176 -21.05 4.40 -32.32
CA SER A 176 -22.50 4.58 -32.22
C SER A 176 -22.94 4.75 -30.77
N SER A 177 -22.37 3.99 -29.84
CA SER A 177 -22.62 4.20 -28.41
C SER A 177 -21.57 3.58 -27.48
N VAL A 178 -21.51 4.12 -26.26
CA VAL A 178 -20.88 3.50 -25.10
C VAL A 178 -21.97 3.18 -24.08
N GLN A 179 -22.07 1.92 -23.68
CA GLN A 179 -23.03 1.44 -22.69
C GLN A 179 -22.32 1.08 -21.38
N ILE A 180 -22.84 1.58 -20.26
CA ILE A 180 -22.38 1.28 -18.90
C ILE A 180 -23.52 0.57 -18.16
N LYS A 181 -23.33 -0.72 -17.87
CA LYS A 181 -24.25 -1.51 -17.05
C LYS A 181 -23.97 -1.33 -15.56
N ASN A 182 -24.92 -1.74 -14.72
CA ASN A 182 -24.77 -1.76 -13.26
C ASN A 182 -24.45 -0.37 -12.67
N VAL A 183 -25.04 0.69 -13.23
CA VAL A 183 -25.00 2.03 -12.63
C VAL A 183 -26.06 2.10 -11.55
N TYR A 184 -25.66 2.30 -10.29
CA TYR A 184 -26.59 2.42 -9.17
C TYR A 184 -26.79 3.88 -8.79
N ALA A 185 -28.05 4.28 -8.65
CA ALA A 185 -28.39 5.60 -8.12
C ALA A 185 -28.28 5.59 -6.59
N ILE A 186 -27.60 6.58 -6.02
CA ILE A 186 -27.41 6.68 -4.58
C ILE A 186 -28.44 7.63 -3.94
N ASP A 187 -28.99 7.24 -2.80
CA ASP A 187 -29.73 8.09 -1.89
C ASP A 187 -28.74 8.85 -0.99
N THR A 188 -28.55 10.14 -1.27
CA THR A 188 -27.63 11.01 -0.53
C THR A 188 -28.10 11.34 0.89
N THR A 189 -29.36 11.02 1.22
CA THR A 189 -29.96 11.25 2.54
C THR A 189 -29.85 10.03 3.43
N TYR A 190 -29.59 8.86 2.85
CA TYR A 190 -29.41 7.61 3.57
C TYR A 190 -27.97 7.46 4.09
N ASN A 191 -27.77 7.62 5.40
CA ASN A 191 -26.43 7.72 6.00
C ASN A 191 -25.93 6.47 6.74
N SER A 192 -26.58 5.30 6.60
CA SER A 192 -26.16 4.07 7.28
C SER A 192 -24.78 3.60 6.82
N ASN A 193 -23.96 3.09 7.74
CA ASN A 193 -22.62 2.59 7.40
C ASN A 193 -22.66 1.12 6.96
N VAL A 194 -21.77 0.75 6.04
CA VAL A 194 -21.46 -0.65 5.75
C VAL A 194 -20.48 -1.14 6.81
N ASN A 195 -20.72 -2.32 7.37
CA ASN A 195 -19.79 -2.99 8.30
C ASN A 195 -19.58 -4.44 7.87
N PHE A 196 -18.43 -5.00 8.23
CA PHE A 196 -18.20 -6.43 8.14
C PHE A 196 -18.56 -7.12 9.45
N TYR A 197 -19.03 -8.34 9.34
CA TYR A 197 -19.46 -9.17 10.45
C TYR A 197 -18.82 -10.55 10.33
N ASP A 198 -18.43 -11.11 11.47
CA ASP A 198 -18.07 -12.52 11.58
C ASP A 198 -19.36 -13.37 11.52
N VAL A 199 -19.41 -14.32 10.60
CA VAL A 199 -20.60 -15.15 10.33
C VAL A 199 -21.01 -15.97 11.56
N THR A 200 -20.05 -16.42 12.37
CA THR A 200 -20.30 -17.31 13.51
C THR A 200 -20.84 -16.54 14.71
N THR A 201 -20.25 -15.38 15.00
CA THR A 201 -20.56 -14.60 16.21
C THR A 201 -21.56 -13.49 15.97
N GLY A 202 -21.76 -13.06 14.72
CA GLY A 202 -22.53 -11.87 14.37
C GLY A 202 -21.88 -10.56 14.83
N ALA A 203 -20.65 -10.60 15.35
CA ALA A 203 -19.95 -9.41 15.81
C ALA A 203 -19.40 -8.62 14.62
N THR A 204 -19.45 -7.29 14.71
CA THR A 204 -18.77 -6.40 13.78
C THR A 204 -17.26 -6.60 13.88
N VAL A 205 -16.57 -6.73 12.75
CA VAL A 205 -15.12 -6.91 12.67
C VAL A 205 -14.46 -5.83 11.83
N THR A 206 -13.27 -5.41 12.26
CA THR A 206 -12.43 -4.42 11.55
C THR A 206 -11.16 -5.05 10.98
N THR A 207 -10.84 -6.28 11.37
CA THR A 207 -9.79 -7.12 10.80
C THR A 207 -10.28 -8.57 10.74
N GLY A 208 -9.73 -9.35 9.82
CA GLY A 208 -10.05 -10.77 9.65
C GLY A 208 -8.81 -11.65 9.64
N ALA A 209 -9.01 -12.94 9.92
CA ALA A 209 -7.97 -13.95 9.81
C ALA A 209 -8.58 -15.28 9.34
N VAL A 210 -7.93 -15.91 8.36
CA VAL A 210 -8.24 -17.26 7.88
C VAL A 210 -6.95 -18.08 7.79
N SER A 211 -7.07 -19.39 7.99
CA SER A 211 -5.97 -20.34 7.90
C SER A 211 -6.32 -21.39 6.86
N ILE A 212 -5.44 -21.60 5.89
CA ILE A 212 -5.66 -22.53 4.77
C ILE A 212 -4.36 -23.29 4.53
N ASP A 213 -4.41 -24.61 4.49
CA ASP A 213 -3.25 -25.42 4.13
C ASP A 213 -3.04 -25.39 2.61
N ALA A 214 -1.79 -25.20 2.20
CA ALA A 214 -1.39 -25.40 0.81
C ALA A 214 -1.46 -26.88 0.43
N ASP A 215 -1.57 -27.17 -0.86
CA ASP A 215 -1.51 -28.54 -1.38
C ASP A 215 -0.10 -29.16 -1.25
N ASN A 216 0.05 -30.40 -1.73
CA ASN A 216 1.31 -31.14 -1.67
C ASN A 216 2.45 -30.50 -2.49
N GLN A 217 2.13 -29.55 -3.38
CA GLN A 217 3.09 -28.76 -4.15
C GLN A 217 3.39 -27.40 -3.47
N GLY A 218 2.76 -27.15 -2.31
CA GLY A 218 2.81 -25.89 -1.57
C GLY A 218 2.17 -24.75 -2.35
N GLN A 219 1.07 -25.02 -3.06
CA GLN A 219 0.26 -24.06 -3.80
C GLN A 219 -1.10 -23.87 -3.15
N LEU A 220 -1.75 -22.74 -3.47
CA LEU A 220 -3.14 -22.47 -3.16
C LEU A 220 -3.88 -22.10 -4.46
N ASN A 221 -5.20 -22.23 -4.45
CA ASN A 221 -6.07 -21.77 -5.53
C ASN A 221 -6.86 -20.54 -5.08
N ILE A 222 -7.06 -19.55 -5.96
CA ILE A 222 -7.85 -18.35 -5.66
C ILE A 222 -9.23 -18.71 -5.11
N THR A 223 -9.90 -19.71 -5.70
CA THR A 223 -11.24 -20.14 -5.27
C THR A 223 -11.25 -20.65 -3.83
N SER A 224 -10.21 -21.35 -3.37
CA SER A 224 -10.15 -21.83 -1.97
C SER A 224 -9.99 -20.68 -0.98
N VAL A 225 -9.20 -19.66 -1.34
CA VAL A 225 -9.04 -18.44 -0.54
C VAL A 225 -10.35 -17.66 -0.47
N VAL A 226 -11.03 -17.47 -1.60
CA VAL A 226 -12.34 -16.80 -1.68
C VAL A 226 -13.36 -17.53 -0.80
N ALA A 227 -13.45 -18.86 -0.90
CA ALA A 227 -14.38 -19.64 -0.10
C ALA A 227 -14.09 -19.53 1.41
N ALA A 228 -12.81 -19.59 1.82
CA ALA A 228 -12.42 -19.46 3.22
C ALA A 228 -12.79 -18.08 3.80
N ILE A 229 -12.61 -17.00 3.03
CA ILE A 229 -12.98 -15.66 3.47
C ILE A 229 -14.50 -15.50 3.53
N ASN A 230 -15.21 -15.87 2.47
CA ASN A 230 -16.66 -15.67 2.37
C ASN A 230 -17.47 -16.56 3.32
N SER A 231 -16.92 -17.70 3.75
CA SER A 231 -17.55 -18.55 4.77
C SER A 231 -17.47 -17.95 6.18
N LYS A 232 -16.49 -17.06 6.43
CA LYS A 232 -16.24 -16.48 7.75
C LYS A 232 -16.74 -15.05 7.89
N TYR A 233 -16.80 -14.31 6.79
CA TYR A 233 -17.15 -12.89 6.81
C TYR A 233 -18.23 -12.55 5.79
N PHE A 234 -19.14 -11.68 6.21
CA PHE A 234 -20.09 -11.01 5.30
C PHE A 234 -20.11 -9.50 5.60
N ALA A 235 -20.53 -8.71 4.63
CA ALA A 235 -20.75 -7.28 4.81
C ALA A 235 -22.24 -7.01 4.81
N ALA A 236 -22.69 -6.10 5.67
CA ALA A 236 -24.06 -5.70 5.74
C ALA A 236 -24.21 -4.23 6.14
N GLN A 237 -25.38 -3.69 5.82
CA GLN A 237 -25.79 -2.34 6.18
C GLN A 237 -27.13 -2.43 6.91
N TYR A 238 -27.28 -1.63 7.97
CA TYR A 238 -28.52 -1.63 8.74
C TYR A 238 -29.57 -0.73 8.08
N ASP A 239 -30.70 -1.30 7.69
CA ASP A 239 -31.85 -0.63 7.10
C ASP A 239 -33.16 -1.19 7.64
N LYS A 240 -34.17 -0.33 7.85
CA LYS A 240 -35.54 -0.76 8.24
C LYS A 240 -35.57 -1.76 9.41
N LYS A 241 -34.72 -1.55 10.42
CA LYS A 241 -34.56 -2.43 11.60
C LYS A 241 -34.01 -3.84 11.30
N GLN A 242 -33.33 -4.02 10.17
CA GLN A 242 -32.74 -5.29 9.74
C GLN A 242 -31.35 -5.06 9.13
N LEU A 243 -30.54 -6.12 9.06
CA LEU A 243 -29.28 -6.11 8.32
C LEU A 243 -29.54 -6.59 6.90
N THR A 244 -29.18 -5.76 5.92
CA THR A 244 -29.21 -6.12 4.51
C THR A 244 -27.79 -6.39 4.04
N ASN A 245 -27.57 -7.53 3.39
CA ASN A 245 -26.25 -7.90 2.90
C ASN A 245 -25.78 -6.93 1.82
N VAL A 246 -24.51 -6.57 1.87
CA VAL A 246 -23.80 -5.79 0.86
C VAL A 246 -22.82 -6.73 0.17
N THR A 247 -22.90 -6.83 -1.15
CA THR A 247 -22.00 -7.68 -1.92
C THR A 247 -20.59 -7.08 -2.01
N PHE A 248 -19.60 -7.95 -2.18
CA PHE A 248 -18.21 -7.58 -2.38
C PHE A 248 -17.51 -8.63 -3.24
N ASP A 249 -16.48 -8.20 -3.97
CA ASP A 249 -15.70 -9.06 -4.86
C ASP A 249 -14.38 -9.48 -4.19
N THR A 250 -14.44 -10.62 -3.51
CA THR A 250 -13.27 -11.23 -2.86
C THR A 250 -12.26 -11.74 -3.88
N GLU A 251 -12.70 -12.17 -5.06
CA GLU A 251 -11.80 -12.75 -6.07
C GLU A 251 -10.84 -11.69 -6.61
N THR A 252 -11.37 -10.53 -6.98
CA THR A 252 -10.55 -9.37 -7.38
C THR A 252 -9.63 -8.93 -6.25
N ALA A 253 -10.12 -8.87 -5.01
CA ALA A 253 -9.28 -8.52 -3.86
C ALA A 253 -8.11 -9.50 -3.63
N VAL A 254 -8.32 -10.80 -3.85
CA VAL A 254 -7.26 -11.82 -3.79
C VAL A 254 -6.26 -11.62 -4.93
N LYS A 255 -6.73 -11.42 -6.17
CA LYS A 255 -5.86 -11.15 -7.32
C LYS A 255 -4.98 -9.90 -7.11
N ASP A 256 -5.56 -8.83 -6.58
CA ASP A 256 -4.83 -7.59 -6.28
C ASP A 256 -3.77 -7.80 -5.19
N ALA A 257 -4.10 -8.54 -4.13
CA ALA A 257 -3.14 -8.88 -3.07
C ALA A 257 -1.95 -9.69 -3.60
N LEU A 258 -2.20 -10.67 -4.46
CA LEU A 258 -1.15 -11.50 -5.09
C LEU A 258 -0.29 -10.67 -6.05
N LYS A 259 -0.92 -9.83 -6.88
CA LYS A 259 -0.23 -8.91 -7.80
C LYS A 259 0.66 -7.93 -7.06
N ALA A 260 0.21 -7.36 -5.94
CA ALA A 260 1.01 -6.47 -5.10
C ALA A 260 2.27 -7.13 -4.56
N GLN A 261 2.23 -8.44 -4.33
CA GLN A 261 3.38 -9.25 -3.90
C GLN A 261 4.19 -9.84 -5.06
N LYS A 262 3.82 -9.53 -6.31
CA LYS A 262 4.43 -10.09 -7.53
C LYS A 262 4.37 -11.61 -7.57
N ILE A 263 3.30 -12.19 -7.02
CA ILE A 263 3.04 -13.63 -7.08
C ILE A 263 2.27 -13.91 -8.37
N GLU A 264 2.84 -14.76 -9.22
CA GLU A 264 2.20 -15.18 -10.46
C GLU A 264 1.06 -16.17 -10.18
N VAL A 265 -0.02 -16.01 -10.95
CA VAL A 265 -1.19 -16.88 -10.91
C VAL A 265 -1.32 -17.57 -12.25
N SER A 266 -1.45 -18.89 -12.22
CA SER A 266 -1.73 -19.69 -13.42
C SER A 266 -3.10 -19.37 -14.03
N SER A 267 -3.32 -19.76 -15.28
CA SER A 267 -4.61 -19.59 -15.98
C SER A 267 -5.79 -20.26 -15.28
N VAL A 268 -5.54 -21.27 -14.45
CA VAL A 268 -6.54 -22.02 -13.66
C VAL A 268 -6.60 -21.58 -12.19
N GLY A 269 -5.96 -20.46 -11.84
CA GLY A 269 -6.10 -19.82 -10.52
C GLY A 269 -5.19 -20.35 -9.41
N TYR A 270 -4.25 -21.26 -9.71
CA TYR A 270 -3.23 -21.71 -8.76
C TYR A 270 -2.06 -20.75 -8.67
N PHE A 271 -1.49 -20.61 -7.48
CA PHE A 271 -0.30 -19.79 -7.19
C PHE A 271 0.57 -20.42 -6.11
N LYS A 272 1.88 -20.08 -6.11
CA LYS A 272 2.79 -20.52 -5.04
C LYS A 272 2.45 -19.78 -3.75
N ALA A 273 2.04 -20.52 -2.73
CA ALA A 273 1.56 -19.93 -1.49
C ALA A 273 2.72 -19.32 -0.68
N PRO A 274 2.65 -18.03 -0.30
CA PRO A 274 3.51 -17.48 0.74
C PRO A 274 3.03 -17.96 2.12
N HIS A 275 3.88 -17.89 3.14
CA HIS A 275 3.48 -18.25 4.52
C HIS A 275 2.29 -17.40 5.00
N THR A 276 2.25 -16.13 4.62
CA THR A 276 1.14 -15.24 4.94
C THR A 276 0.98 -14.16 3.87
N PHE A 277 -0.25 -13.72 3.66
CA PHE A 277 -0.57 -12.54 2.85
C PHE A 277 -1.85 -11.87 3.36
N THR A 278 -2.08 -10.61 3.00
CA THR A 278 -3.27 -9.85 3.42
C THR A 278 -4.14 -9.55 2.22
N VAL A 279 -5.42 -9.91 2.30
CA VAL A 279 -6.46 -9.60 1.31
C VAL A 279 -7.32 -8.46 1.83
N ASN A 280 -7.41 -7.36 1.10
CA ASN A 280 -8.24 -6.21 1.48
C ASN A 280 -9.59 -6.28 0.77
N VAL A 281 -10.59 -6.87 1.43
CA VAL A 281 -11.92 -7.04 0.86
C VAL A 281 -12.74 -5.77 1.06
N LYS A 282 -13.27 -5.18 -0.02
CA LYS A 282 -14.05 -3.94 0.02
C LYS A 282 -15.51 -4.20 -0.35
N ALA A 283 -16.42 -3.78 0.52
CA ALA A 283 -17.87 -3.80 0.28
C ALA A 283 -18.39 -2.37 0.13
N THR A 284 -19.21 -2.13 -0.89
CA THR A 284 -19.78 -0.81 -1.21
C THR A 284 -21.29 -0.92 -1.31
N SER A 285 -22.02 -0.09 -0.56
CA SER A 285 -23.47 -0.06 -0.65
C SER A 285 -23.93 0.62 -1.94
N ASN A 286 -24.76 -0.05 -2.72
CA ASN A 286 -25.42 0.51 -3.89
C ASN A 286 -26.44 1.60 -3.52
N LYS A 287 -26.90 1.63 -2.27
CA LYS A 287 -27.92 2.56 -1.79
C LYS A 287 -27.36 3.95 -1.47
N ASN A 288 -26.14 4.05 -0.94
CA ASN A 288 -25.56 5.35 -0.57
C ASN A 288 -24.07 5.51 -0.92
N GLY A 289 -23.47 4.55 -1.62
CA GLY A 289 -22.07 4.59 -2.01
C GLY A 289 -21.06 4.46 -0.86
N LYS A 290 -21.51 4.34 0.39
CA LYS A 290 -20.61 4.13 1.53
C LYS A 290 -19.94 2.77 1.41
N SER A 291 -18.66 2.72 1.75
CA SER A 291 -17.87 1.50 1.68
C SER A 291 -17.22 1.17 3.03
N ALA A 292 -16.91 -0.11 3.22
CA ALA A 292 -16.01 -0.59 4.26
C ALA A 292 -14.96 -1.52 3.63
N THR A 293 -13.78 -1.58 4.25
CA THR A 293 -12.71 -2.50 3.84
C THR A 293 -12.30 -3.35 5.03
N LEU A 294 -12.25 -4.67 4.84
CA LEU A 294 -11.77 -5.64 5.82
C LEU A 294 -10.40 -6.18 5.37
N PRO A 295 -9.31 -5.83 6.07
CA PRO A 295 -8.04 -6.52 5.88
C PRO A 295 -8.11 -7.91 6.50
N VAL A 296 -7.99 -8.95 5.68
CA VAL A 296 -8.00 -10.35 6.09
C VAL A 296 -6.60 -10.94 5.93
N THR A 297 -5.99 -11.34 7.05
CA THR A 297 -4.73 -12.10 7.02
C THR A 297 -5.02 -13.55 6.67
N VAL A 298 -4.44 -14.02 5.58
CA VAL A 298 -4.44 -15.42 5.17
C VAL A 298 -3.13 -16.04 5.62
N THR A 299 -3.19 -17.01 6.53
CA THR A 299 -2.04 -17.78 7.00
C THR A 299 -2.03 -19.16 6.35
N VAL A 300 -0.85 -19.63 5.97
CA VAL A 300 -0.61 -20.93 5.33
C VAL A 300 0.35 -21.73 6.23
N PRO A 301 -0.17 -22.44 7.25
CA PRO A 301 0.65 -23.01 8.33
C PRO A 301 1.67 -24.05 7.86
N ASN A 302 1.33 -24.81 6.82
CA ASN A 302 2.18 -25.85 6.26
C ASN A 302 3.22 -25.32 5.26
N VAL A 303 3.30 -24.00 5.05
CA VAL A 303 4.39 -23.33 4.32
C VAL A 303 5.32 -22.68 5.33
N ALA A 304 6.63 -22.92 5.21
CA ALA A 304 7.61 -22.33 6.12
C ALA A 304 7.66 -20.80 6.02
N ASP A 305 7.93 -20.15 7.15
CA ASP A 305 8.21 -18.71 7.22
C ASP A 305 9.32 -18.32 6.23
N PRO A 306 9.20 -17.20 5.50
CA PRO A 306 10.29 -16.71 4.67
C PRO A 306 11.50 -16.38 5.54
N VAL A 307 12.68 -16.85 5.12
CA VAL A 307 13.96 -16.63 5.81
C VAL A 307 14.76 -15.58 5.06
N VAL A 308 15.20 -14.54 5.78
CA VAL A 308 16.12 -13.53 5.26
C VAL A 308 17.51 -14.17 5.08
N PRO A 309 18.12 -14.08 3.88
CA PRO A 309 19.49 -14.54 3.66
C PRO A 309 20.45 -13.88 4.65
N SER A 310 21.24 -14.71 5.33
CA SER A 310 22.10 -14.25 6.43
C SER A 310 23.40 -15.06 6.50
N GLN A 311 24.36 -14.51 7.23
CA GLN A 311 25.68 -15.08 7.45
C GLN A 311 26.09 -14.89 8.91
N SER A 312 26.85 -15.84 9.45
CA SER A 312 27.46 -15.72 10.77
C SER A 312 28.78 -14.95 10.67
N LYS A 313 28.94 -13.92 11.50
CA LYS A 313 30.13 -13.06 11.55
C LYS A 313 30.66 -12.97 12.98
N THR A 314 31.99 -12.96 13.13
CA THR A 314 32.64 -12.79 14.43
C THR A 314 32.85 -11.31 14.74
N ILE A 315 32.47 -10.88 15.94
CA ILE A 315 32.71 -9.53 16.44
C ILE A 315 34.17 -9.38 16.87
N MET A 316 34.87 -8.35 16.38
CA MET A 316 36.29 -8.11 16.68
C MET A 316 36.52 -6.97 17.68
N HIS A 317 35.51 -6.15 17.88
CA HIS A 317 35.42 -5.10 18.89
C HIS A 317 34.01 -5.09 19.50
N ASN A 318 33.88 -4.88 20.82
CA ASN A 318 32.56 -4.82 21.47
C ASN A 318 31.58 -3.94 20.67
N ALA A 319 30.45 -4.52 20.29
CA ALA A 319 29.51 -3.96 19.35
C ALA A 319 28.16 -3.72 20.02
N TYR A 320 27.76 -2.46 20.10
CA TYR A 320 26.40 -2.10 20.52
C TYR A 320 25.43 -2.21 19.35
N PHE A 321 24.15 -2.35 19.68
CA PHE A 321 23.06 -2.31 18.71
C PHE A 321 22.60 -0.87 18.46
N TYR A 322 22.21 -0.60 17.22
CA TYR A 322 21.70 0.68 16.75
C TYR A 322 20.36 0.47 16.04
N ASP A 323 19.55 1.52 15.93
CA ASP A 323 18.38 1.56 15.06
C ASP A 323 18.75 2.07 13.66
N LYS A 324 17.77 2.14 12.75
CA LYS A 324 17.94 2.65 11.38
C LYS A 324 18.41 4.11 11.31
N ASP A 325 18.21 4.87 12.38
CA ASP A 325 18.61 6.28 12.47
C ASP A 325 20.00 6.43 13.13
N ALA A 326 20.72 5.30 13.28
CA ALA A 326 22.02 5.17 13.91
C ALA A 326 22.06 5.61 15.39
N LYS A 327 20.92 5.57 16.09
CA LYS A 327 20.86 5.78 17.53
C LYS A 327 21.03 4.45 18.24
N ARG A 328 21.75 4.45 19.36
CA ARG A 328 22.01 3.23 20.14
C ARG A 328 20.70 2.72 20.75
N VAL A 329 20.42 1.43 20.57
CA VAL A 329 19.24 0.74 21.12
C VAL A 329 19.65 -0.03 22.36
N GLY A 330 19.12 0.39 23.51
CA GLY A 330 19.36 -0.27 24.80
C GLY A 330 20.83 -0.26 25.26
N THR A 331 21.12 -1.09 26.26
CA THR A 331 22.47 -1.22 26.85
C THR A 331 23.24 -2.43 26.35
N ASP A 332 22.54 -3.40 25.75
CA ASP A 332 23.09 -4.68 25.33
C ASP A 332 24.12 -4.53 24.22
N LYS A 333 25.02 -5.51 24.17
CA LYS A 333 26.12 -5.54 23.21
C LYS A 333 26.53 -6.97 22.93
N VAL A 334 27.00 -7.21 21.72
CA VAL A 334 27.77 -8.42 21.41
C VAL A 334 29.21 -8.15 21.80
N THR A 335 29.73 -8.95 22.73
CA THR A 335 31.12 -8.81 23.18
C THR A 335 32.08 -9.37 22.14
N ARG A 336 33.31 -8.85 22.14
CA ARG A 336 34.33 -9.29 21.21
C ARG A 336 34.54 -10.81 21.27
N TYR A 337 34.82 -11.38 20.10
CA TYR A 337 35.05 -12.80 19.82
C TYR A 337 33.81 -13.70 19.87
N ASN A 338 32.62 -13.14 20.11
CA ASN A 338 31.38 -13.86 19.89
C ASN A 338 30.89 -13.66 18.46
N THR A 339 30.07 -14.61 18.00
CA THR A 339 29.43 -14.58 16.69
C THR A 339 28.07 -13.90 16.76
N VAL A 340 27.67 -13.27 15.66
CA VAL A 340 26.34 -12.75 15.43
C VAL A 340 25.90 -13.12 14.02
N THR A 341 24.62 -13.44 13.86
CA THR A 341 24.02 -13.66 12.54
C THR A 341 23.53 -12.33 12.00
N VAL A 342 23.97 -11.99 10.79
CA VAL A 342 23.70 -10.70 10.16
C VAL A 342 23.28 -10.87 8.70
N ALA A 343 22.69 -9.82 8.14
CA ALA A 343 22.36 -9.76 6.71
C ALA A 343 23.60 -9.99 5.83
N MET A 344 23.36 -10.42 4.59
CA MET A 344 24.44 -10.67 3.61
C MET A 344 25.25 -9.41 3.29
N ASN A 345 24.61 -8.24 3.31
CA ASN A 345 25.22 -6.97 2.92
C ASN A 345 25.08 -5.92 4.03
N THR A 346 25.97 -4.92 4.01
CA THR A 346 25.89 -3.75 4.88
C THR A 346 25.00 -2.66 4.28
N THR A 347 24.34 -1.88 5.13
CA THR A 347 23.62 -0.66 4.78
C THR A 347 24.33 0.55 5.37
N LYS A 348 24.46 1.63 4.60
CA LYS A 348 24.98 2.91 5.08
C LYS A 348 23.84 3.70 5.74
N LEU A 349 23.94 3.95 7.05
CA LEU A 349 22.92 4.69 7.79
C LEU A 349 23.12 6.21 7.66
N ALA A 350 22.20 6.99 8.24
CA ALA A 350 22.18 8.46 8.14
C ALA A 350 23.48 9.15 8.61
N ASN A 351 24.26 8.50 9.48
CA ASN A 351 25.56 9.01 9.93
C ASN A 351 26.72 8.73 8.95
N GLY A 352 26.44 8.13 7.79
CA GLY A 352 27.43 7.80 6.77
C GLY A 352 28.30 6.57 7.11
N ILE A 353 27.97 5.82 8.16
CA ILE A 353 28.71 4.60 8.56
C ILE A 353 27.93 3.38 8.06
N SER A 354 28.68 2.34 7.65
CA SER A 354 28.10 1.05 7.23
C SER A 354 27.79 0.16 8.43
N TYR A 355 26.61 -0.45 8.42
CA TYR A 355 26.15 -1.38 9.44
C TYR A 355 25.63 -2.65 8.81
N TYR A 356 25.77 -3.75 9.54
CA TYR A 356 25.01 -4.96 9.28
C TYR A 356 23.70 -4.93 10.07
N GLU A 357 22.61 -5.34 9.44
CA GLU A 357 21.38 -5.65 10.18
C GLU A 357 21.50 -7.04 10.83
N VAL A 358 21.06 -7.15 12.08
CA VAL A 358 21.07 -8.39 12.85
C VAL A 358 19.85 -9.22 12.47
N ILE A 359 20.09 -10.50 12.19
CA ILE A 359 19.07 -11.47 11.81
C ILE A 359 18.92 -12.50 12.92
N GLU A 360 17.70 -12.67 13.42
CA GLU A 360 17.36 -13.65 14.45
C GLU A 360 16.19 -14.49 13.95
N ASN A 361 16.29 -15.82 14.07
CA ASN A 361 15.26 -16.76 13.61
C ASN A 361 14.81 -16.52 12.15
N GLY A 362 15.76 -16.13 11.29
CA GLY A 362 15.51 -15.85 9.88
C GLY A 362 14.79 -14.52 9.61
N LYS A 363 14.57 -13.67 10.61
CA LYS A 363 13.88 -12.39 10.46
C LYS A 363 14.81 -11.22 10.77
N ALA A 364 14.66 -10.15 10.00
CA ALA A 364 15.34 -8.89 10.26
C ALA A 364 14.83 -8.28 11.56
N THR A 365 15.74 -7.95 12.47
CA THR A 365 15.36 -7.48 13.82
C THR A 365 15.14 -5.97 13.90
N GLY A 366 15.51 -5.21 12.85
CA GLY A 366 15.58 -3.74 12.92
C GLY A 366 16.74 -3.22 13.79
N LYS A 367 17.61 -4.11 14.30
CA LYS A 367 18.82 -3.76 15.05
C LYS A 367 20.04 -3.86 14.15
N TYR A 368 20.98 -2.93 14.32
CA TYR A 368 22.14 -2.78 13.47
C TYR A 368 23.44 -2.83 14.28
N ILE A 369 24.48 -3.44 13.72
CA ILE A 369 25.84 -3.47 14.26
C ILE A 369 26.79 -2.80 13.28
N ASN A 370 27.61 -1.85 13.78
CA ASN A 370 28.60 -1.15 12.96
C ASN A 370 29.59 -2.16 12.32
N ALA A 371 29.72 -2.13 11.00
CA ALA A 371 30.55 -3.04 10.24
C ALA A 371 32.03 -2.95 10.60
N ASP A 372 32.52 -1.80 11.08
CA ASP A 372 33.91 -1.62 11.57
C ASP A 372 34.22 -2.51 12.78
N ASN A 373 33.22 -2.88 13.57
CA ASN A 373 33.42 -3.81 14.68
C ASN A 373 33.53 -5.28 14.21
N ILE A 374 33.19 -5.57 12.95
CA ILE A 374 33.15 -6.91 12.36
C ILE A 374 34.25 -7.06 11.30
N ASP A 375 34.11 -6.35 10.19
CA ASP A 375 35.01 -6.43 9.03
C ASP A 375 36.25 -5.53 9.20
N GLY A 376 36.13 -4.51 10.04
CA GLY A 376 37.20 -3.55 10.32
C GLY A 376 37.37 -2.47 9.25
N THR A 377 38.15 -1.45 9.61
CA THR A 377 38.54 -0.36 8.73
C THR A 377 39.99 -0.54 8.29
N LYS A 378 40.20 -0.53 6.98
CA LYS A 378 41.53 -0.46 6.36
C LYS A 378 42.15 0.92 6.61
N ARG A 379 43.34 0.97 7.20
CA ARG A 379 44.08 2.21 7.50
C ARG A 379 45.53 2.09 7.08
N THR A 380 46.07 3.15 6.47
CA THR A 380 47.45 3.20 6.02
C THR A 380 48.38 3.74 7.12
N LEU A 381 49.54 3.11 7.28
CA LEU A 381 50.56 3.55 8.22
C LEU A 381 51.39 4.72 7.66
N LYS A 382 51.51 5.82 8.41
CA LYS A 382 52.42 6.93 8.09
C LYS A 382 53.84 6.78 8.67
N HIS A 383 54.03 5.85 9.61
CA HIS A 383 55.32 5.50 10.19
C HIS A 383 55.47 3.98 10.33
N ASN A 384 56.72 3.49 10.39
CA ASN A 384 57.00 2.11 10.79
C ASN A 384 56.43 1.85 12.19
N ALA A 385 55.75 0.73 12.37
CA ALA A 385 55.00 0.43 13.58
C ALA A 385 55.30 -0.96 14.15
N TYR A 386 55.43 -1.04 15.47
CA TYR A 386 55.48 -2.31 16.19
C TYR A 386 54.07 -2.79 16.55
N VAL A 387 53.89 -4.11 16.66
CA VAL A 387 52.66 -4.72 17.16
C VAL A 387 52.78 -4.97 18.67
N TYR A 388 51.78 -4.53 19.43
CA TYR A 388 51.75 -4.56 20.89
C TYR A 388 50.72 -5.55 21.42
N LYS A 389 51.02 -6.18 22.57
CA LYS A 389 50.08 -6.99 23.37
C LYS A 389 49.52 -6.20 24.55
N THR A 390 50.32 -5.29 25.10
CA THR A 390 49.97 -4.36 26.18
C THR A 390 50.78 -3.07 26.03
N SER A 391 50.59 -2.08 26.90
CA SER A 391 51.42 -0.86 26.92
C SER A 391 52.91 -1.09 27.14
N LYS A 392 53.31 -2.22 27.73
CA LYS A 392 54.71 -2.51 28.11
C LYS A 392 55.36 -3.61 27.28
N LYS A 393 54.58 -4.37 26.50
CA LYS A 393 55.06 -5.59 25.81
C LYS A 393 54.61 -5.64 24.36
N ARG A 394 55.57 -5.86 23.45
CA ARG A 394 55.31 -6.18 22.04
C ARG A 394 54.64 -7.55 21.92
N ALA A 395 53.73 -7.70 20.96
CA ALA A 395 53.06 -8.98 20.70
C ALA A 395 54.02 -9.98 20.06
N ASN A 396 54.87 -9.49 19.14
CA ASN A 396 55.86 -10.26 18.40
C ASN A 396 57.03 -9.33 17.98
N LYS A 397 57.98 -9.86 17.20
CA LYS A 397 59.12 -9.10 16.66
C LYS A 397 58.82 -8.40 15.30
N VAL A 398 57.58 -8.50 14.81
CA VAL A 398 57.19 -7.95 13.50
C VAL A 398 57.18 -6.42 13.53
N VAL A 399 57.70 -5.82 12.47
CA VAL A 399 57.63 -4.38 12.20
C VAL A 399 56.81 -4.17 10.94
N LEU A 400 55.65 -3.54 11.09
CA LEU A 400 54.84 -3.11 9.95
C LEU A 400 55.47 -1.86 9.36
N LYS A 401 55.65 -1.82 8.04
CA LYS A 401 56.35 -0.73 7.36
C LYS A 401 55.40 0.42 7.06
N LYS A 402 55.94 1.63 6.95
CA LYS A 402 55.21 2.80 6.42
C LYS A 402 54.59 2.45 5.06
N GLY A 403 53.37 2.91 4.81
CA GLY A 403 52.59 2.63 3.61
C GLY A 403 51.83 1.31 3.64
N THR A 404 52.08 0.43 4.61
CA THR A 404 51.29 -0.81 4.75
C THR A 404 49.86 -0.48 5.19
N GLU A 405 48.88 -1.02 4.47
CA GLU A 405 47.48 -1.02 4.87
C GLU A 405 47.26 -2.08 5.96
N VAL A 406 46.63 -1.67 7.06
CA VAL A 406 46.32 -2.56 8.19
C VAL A 406 44.83 -2.45 8.51
N THR A 407 44.16 -3.59 8.59
CA THR A 407 42.78 -3.65 9.05
C THR A 407 42.73 -3.47 10.57
N THR A 408 42.01 -2.43 10.99
CA THR A 408 41.77 -2.07 12.39
C THR A 408 40.31 -2.34 12.74
N TYR A 409 40.04 -2.83 13.95
CA TYR A 409 38.68 -3.20 14.34
C TYR A 409 38.15 -2.27 15.44
N GLY A 410 37.08 -1.55 15.10
CA GLY A 410 36.35 -0.66 15.98
C GLY A 410 37.17 0.52 16.53
N GLY A 411 36.69 1.06 17.64
CA GLY A 411 37.34 2.16 18.34
C GLY A 411 38.73 1.82 18.89
N SER A 412 39.57 2.85 19.05
CA SER A 412 40.87 2.68 19.69
C SER A 412 40.74 2.47 21.21
N TYR A 413 41.65 1.67 21.78
CA TYR A 413 41.78 1.44 23.21
C TYR A 413 42.82 2.37 23.82
N LYS A 414 42.50 3.00 24.96
CA LYS A 414 43.49 3.71 25.78
C LYS A 414 44.20 2.69 26.66
N PHE A 415 45.50 2.49 26.45
CA PHE A 415 46.30 1.63 27.32
C PHE A 415 46.78 2.39 28.56
N LYS A 416 47.34 1.66 29.55
CA LYS A 416 47.81 2.22 30.83
C LYS A 416 48.87 3.32 30.70
N ASN A 417 49.57 3.40 29.57
CA ASN A 417 50.54 4.47 29.26
C ASN A 417 49.88 5.74 28.69
N GLY A 418 48.55 5.83 28.70
CA GLY A 418 47.81 6.98 28.17
C GLY A 418 47.66 7.01 26.65
N GLN A 419 48.41 6.18 25.92
CA GLN A 419 48.40 6.16 24.45
C GLN A 419 47.26 5.30 23.92
N ARG A 420 46.82 5.61 22.69
CA ARG A 420 45.71 4.93 22.03
C ARG A 420 46.22 3.91 21.01
N TYR A 421 45.55 2.76 20.95
CA TYR A 421 45.91 1.65 20.06
C TYR A 421 44.67 1.04 19.40
N TYR A 422 44.74 0.73 18.11
CA TYR A 422 43.73 -0.05 17.42
C TYR A 422 44.01 -1.55 17.56
N LYS A 423 42.95 -2.37 17.70
CA LYS A 423 43.07 -3.83 17.52
C LYS A 423 43.27 -4.12 16.04
N ILE A 424 44.23 -4.99 15.71
CA ILE A 424 44.50 -5.44 14.35
C ILE A 424 44.38 -6.95 14.24
N GLY A 425 44.24 -7.50 13.03
CA GLY A 425 44.19 -8.94 12.79
C GLY A 425 42.86 -9.59 13.20
N ALA A 426 42.33 -10.40 12.28
CA ALA A 426 41.05 -11.08 12.40
C ALA A 426 41.08 -12.31 13.33
N ASN A 427 41.65 -12.18 14.53
CA ASN A 427 41.79 -13.27 15.50
C ASN A 427 41.69 -12.83 16.97
N THR A 428 41.70 -13.80 17.88
CA THR A 428 41.64 -13.61 19.33
C THR A 428 42.96 -13.16 19.95
N GLU A 429 44.02 -13.06 19.16
CA GLU A 429 45.33 -12.63 19.66
C GLU A 429 45.31 -11.16 20.07
N LYS A 430 46.11 -10.85 21.10
CA LYS A 430 46.28 -9.48 21.59
C LYS A 430 47.32 -8.77 20.71
N THR A 431 46.86 -8.27 19.57
CA THR A 431 47.67 -7.57 18.56
C THR A 431 47.13 -6.17 18.34
N TYR A 432 47.94 -5.16 18.64
CA TYR A 432 47.52 -3.76 18.65
C TYR A 432 48.57 -2.85 18.04
N VAL A 433 48.14 -1.82 17.30
CA VAL A 433 49.03 -0.82 16.70
C VAL A 433 48.64 0.57 17.17
N LYS A 434 49.64 1.41 17.46
CA LYS A 434 49.44 2.76 18.01
C LYS A 434 48.71 3.64 16.99
N VAL A 435 47.66 4.33 17.44
CA VAL A 435 46.83 5.22 16.58
C VAL A 435 47.68 6.27 15.89
N ALA A 436 48.65 6.86 16.60
CA ALA A 436 49.54 7.90 16.07
C ALA A 436 50.40 7.46 14.87
N ASN A 437 50.48 6.16 14.57
CA ASN A 437 51.23 5.65 13.43
C ASN A 437 50.39 5.53 12.16
N PHE A 438 49.08 5.76 12.23
CA PHE A 438 48.17 5.79 11.09
C PHE A 438 47.92 7.22 10.59
N GLU A 439 47.54 7.32 9.32
CA GLU A 439 47.06 8.56 8.69
C GLU A 439 45.81 9.12 9.37
#